data_AF-A0A836YXA9-F1
#
_entry.id   AF-A0A836YXA9-F1
#
_cell.length_a   1.000
_cell.length_b   1.000
_cell.length_c   1.000
_cell.angle_alpha   90.00
_cell.angle_beta   90.00
_cell.angle_gamma   90.00
#
_symmetry.space_group_name_H-M   'P 1'
#
loop_
_entity.id
_entity.type
_entity.pdbx_description
1 polymer ?
#
loop_
_entity_poly.entity_id
_entity_poly.type
_entity_poly.pdbx_seq_one_letter_code
_entity_poly.pdbx_strand_id
1 'polypeptide(L)' 'MTKYNKLFKQQVIEFYPQNGKNRSLTHRQFQLKDTTLCRWISKYNHNGINELEVVSKNQNEGLKPCSIRL' A
#
# COMPACT_ATOMS: atom_id res chain seq x y z
N MET A 1 -7.55 -12.72 -9.89
CA MET A 1 -7.76 -12.92 -8.45
C MET A 1 -7.11 -11.79 -7.67
N THR A 2 -7.87 -11.06 -6.85
CA THR A 2 -7.28 -10.12 -5.88
C THR A 2 -6.69 -10.94 -4.74
N LYS A 3 -5.36 -11.14 -4.75
CA LYS A 3 -4.61 -11.91 -3.73
C LYS A 3 -4.87 -11.44 -2.28
N TYR A 4 -5.37 -10.22 -2.09
CA TYR A 4 -5.59 -9.60 -0.80
C TYR A 4 -7.02 -9.04 -0.70
N ASN A 5 -7.75 -9.46 0.34
CA ASN A 5 -9.10 -9.00 0.64
C ASN A 5 -9.11 -7.53 1.12
N LYS A 6 -10.19 -6.78 0.86
CA LYS A 6 -10.38 -5.37 1.27
C LYS A 6 -10.04 -5.15 2.75
N LEU A 7 -10.62 -5.96 3.64
CA LEU A 7 -10.42 -5.83 5.08
C LEU A 7 -8.93 -5.93 5.46
N PHE A 8 -8.22 -6.88 4.84
CA PHE A 8 -6.79 -7.04 5.07
C PHE A 8 -6.01 -5.79 4.61
N LYS A 9 -6.32 -5.24 3.43
CA LYS A 9 -5.62 -4.03 2.97
C LYS A 9 -5.91 -2.82 3.86
N GLN A 10 -7.14 -2.71 4.37
CA GLN A 10 -7.53 -1.67 5.31
C GLN A 10 -6.73 -1.77 6.61
N GLN A 11 -6.63 -2.96 7.21
CA GLN A 11 -5.82 -3.18 8.42
C GLN A 11 -4.36 -2.76 8.22
N VAL A 12 -3.78 -3.08 7.06
CA VAL A 12 -2.40 -2.72 6.73
C VAL A 12 -2.22 -1.20 6.64
N ILE A 13 -3.16 -0.51 5.99
CA ILE A 13 -3.11 0.95 5.79
C ILE A 13 -3.43 1.72 7.07
N GLU A 14 -4.28 1.21 7.95
CA GLU A 14 -4.56 1.80 9.27
C GLU A 14 -3.39 1.60 10.25
N PHE A 15 -2.70 0.46 10.17
CA PHE A 15 -1.51 0.18 10.98
C PHE A 15 -0.33 1.10 10.63
N TYR A 16 -0.18 1.46 9.36
CA TYR A 16 0.94 2.27 8.87
C TYR A 16 1.12 3.63 9.60
N PRO A 17 0.12 4.51 9.71
CA PRO A 17 0.25 5.78 10.43
C PRO A 17 0.38 5.59 11.96
N GLN A 18 -0.25 4.57 12.54
CA GLN A 18 -0.16 4.29 13.98
C GLN A 18 1.26 3.93 14.43
N ASN A 19 2.08 3.39 13.52
CA ASN A 19 3.45 2.96 13.80
C ASN A 19 4.50 3.93 13.22
N GLY A 20 4.18 5.22 13.19
CA GLY A 20 5.12 6.26 12.76
C GLY A 20 5.44 6.24 11.27
N LYS A 21 4.52 5.72 10.42
CA LYS A 21 4.71 5.61 8.96
C LYS A 21 5.94 4.76 8.58
N ASN A 22 6.22 3.73 9.38
CA ASN A 22 7.36 2.85 9.17
C ASN A 22 7.04 1.70 8.18
N ARG A 23 7.40 1.88 6.91
CA ARG A 23 7.19 0.88 5.85
C ARG A 23 7.89 -0.46 6.11
N SER A 24 9.11 -0.42 6.68
CA SER A 24 9.90 -1.62 6.97
C SER A 24 9.23 -2.49 8.02
N LEU A 25 8.71 -1.87 9.08
CA LEU A 25 7.95 -2.55 10.12
C LEU A 25 6.63 -3.10 9.57
N THR A 26 5.86 -2.29 8.84
CA THR A 26 4.55 -2.68 8.33
C THR A 26 4.64 -3.85 7.35
N HIS A 27 5.52 -3.82 6.35
CA HIS A 27 5.57 -4.94 5.39
C HIS A 27 6.05 -6.25 6.04
N ARG A 28 6.95 -6.17 7.04
CA ARG A 28 7.42 -7.34 7.80
C ARG A 28 6.31 -7.94 8.66
N GLN A 29 5.56 -7.09 9.37
CA GLN A 29 4.44 -7.50 10.22
C GLN A 29 3.37 -8.26 9.43
N PHE A 30 3.04 -7.77 8.24
CA PHE A 30 1.99 -8.34 7.39
C PHE A 30 2.51 -9.32 6.33
N GLN A 31 3.81 -9.64 6.34
CA GLN A 31 4.47 -10.53 5.37
C GLN A 31 4.20 -10.12 3.91
N LEU A 32 4.23 -8.82 3.66
CA LEU A 32 3.98 -8.22 2.35
C LEU A 32 5.30 -7.87 1.67
N LYS A 33 5.28 -7.90 0.33
CA LYS A 33 6.35 -7.28 -0.45
C LYS A 33 6.29 -5.77 -0.24
N ASP A 34 7.43 -5.13 0.02
CA ASP A 34 7.53 -3.67 0.18
C ASP A 34 6.88 -2.92 -0.99
N THR A 35 7.10 -3.39 -2.23
CA THR A 35 6.50 -2.84 -3.44
C THR A 35 4.96 -2.87 -3.44
N THR A 36 4.34 -3.85 -2.77
CA THR A 36 2.89 -3.94 -2.64
C THR A 36 2.38 -2.89 -1.65
N LEU A 37 3.03 -2.80 -0.49
CA LEU A 37 2.71 -1.80 0.52
C LEU A 37 2.88 -0.38 -0.02
N CYS A 38 3.96 -0.11 -0.74
CA CYS A 38 4.22 1.18 -1.36
C CYS A 38 3.08 1.61 -2.30
N ARG A 39 2.62 0.70 -3.18
CA ARG A 39 1.51 0.98 -4.10
C ARG A 39 0.22 1.29 -3.36
N TRP A 40 -0.06 0.59 -2.27
CA TRP A 40 -1.26 0.83 -1.47
C TRP A 40 -1.20 2.16 -0.73
N ILE A 41 -0.05 2.52 -0.17
CA ILE A 41 0.15 3.82 0.48
C ILE A 41 0.01 4.96 -0.54
N SER A 42 0.61 4.83 -1.73
CA SER A 42 0.45 5.84 -2.79
C SER A 42 -1.00 6.02 -3.21
N LYS A 43 -1.75 4.92 -3.40
CA LYS A 43 -3.18 4.98 -3.71
C LYS A 43 -3.99 5.61 -2.58
N TYR A 44 -3.72 5.22 -1.34
CA TYR A 44 -4.38 5.79 -0.16
C TYR A 44 -4.14 7.30 -0.03
N ASN A 45 -2.90 7.75 -0.24
CA ASN A 45 -2.57 9.18 -0.15
C ASN A 45 -3.22 10.03 -1.25
N HIS A 46 -3.48 9.44 -2.43
CA HIS A 46 -4.06 10.17 -3.57
C HIS A 46 -5.59 10.13 -3.59
N ASN A 47 -6.22 9.00 -3.24
CA ASN A 47 -7.66 8.77 -3.42
C ASN A 47 -8.39 8.33 -2.13
N GLY A 48 -7.68 8.16 -1.01
CA GLY A 48 -8.24 7.59 0.22
C GLY A 48 -8.51 6.08 0.13
N ILE A 49 -9.23 5.54 1.12
CA ILE A 49 -9.42 4.10 1.29
C ILE A 49 -10.38 3.47 0.25
N ASN A 50 -11.29 4.26 -0.31
CA ASN A 50 -12.29 3.78 -1.27
C ASN A 50 -11.66 3.23 -2.57
N GLU A 51 -10.46 3.67 -2.93
CA GLU A 51 -9.80 3.25 -4.18
C GLU A 51 -8.80 2.11 -4.04
N LEU A 52 -8.62 1.58 -2.83
CA LEU A 52 -7.88 0.33 -2.63
C LEU A 52 -8.59 -0.90 -3.24
N GLU A 53 -9.88 -0.77 -3.59
CA GLU A 53 -10.71 -1.82 -4.17
C GLU A 53 -10.67 -1.90 -5.69
N VAL A 54 -10.37 -0.81 -6.38
CA VAL A 54 -10.47 -0.78 -7.84
C VAL A 54 -9.28 -1.53 -8.44
N VAL A 55 -9.57 -2.73 -8.94
CA VAL A 55 -8.69 -3.50 -9.83
C VAL A 55 -8.32 -2.61 -11.01
N SER A 56 -7.01 -2.47 -11.19
CA SER A 56 -6.29 -1.75 -12.25
C SER A 56 -7.06 -1.61 -13.56
N LYS A 57 -7.55 -0.40 -13.85
CA LYS A 57 -7.50 0.13 -15.21
C LYS A 57 -6.20 0.92 -15.32
N ASN A 58 -5.39 0.55 -16.31
CA ASN A 58 -4.06 1.06 -16.60
C ASN A 58 -3.90 2.55 -16.25
N GLN A 59 -3.14 2.85 -15.20
CA GLN A 59 -2.61 4.20 -15.01
C GLN A 59 -1.11 4.12 -15.20
N ASN A 60 -0.72 4.32 -16.46
CA ASN A 60 0.62 4.70 -16.86
C ASN A 60 0.86 6.16 -16.43
N GLU A 61 0.77 6.47 -15.14
CA GLU A 61 0.99 7.82 -14.64
C GLU A 61 2.15 7.78 -13.65
N GLY A 62 3.37 7.95 -14.20
CA GLY A 62 4.57 8.45 -13.53
C GLY A 62 4.78 8.14 -12.05
N LEU A 63 4.57 6.90 -11.58
CA LEU A 63 4.77 6.55 -10.18
C LEU A 63 6.27 6.55 -9.88
N LYS A 64 6.77 7.67 -9.35
CA LYS A 64 8.16 7.82 -8.89
C LYS A 64 8.45 6.66 -7.93
N PRO A 65 9.52 5.87 -8.15
CA PRO A 65 9.86 4.78 -7.24
C PRO A 65 10.09 5.39 -5.86
N CYS A 66 9.33 4.94 -4.87
CA CYS A 66 9.57 5.35 -3.50
C CYS A 66 10.88 4.69 -3.07
N SER A 67 11.99 5.43 -3.20
CA SER A 67 13.35 4.93 -3.05
C SER A 67 13.47 3.95 -1.90
N ILE A 68 13.75 2.70 -2.25
CA ILE A 68 14.23 1.67 -1.33
C ILE A 68 15.69 2.03 -1.11
N ARG A 69 15.98 2.83 -0.09
CA ARG A 69 17.35 2.91 0.41
C ARG A 69 17.47 1.81 1.46
N LEU A 70 18.14 0.73 1.07
CA LEU A 70 18.64 -0.32 1.96
C LEU A 70 19.54 0.30 3.02
#